data_AF-A0A286EJM4-F1
#
_entry.id   AF-A0A286EJM4-F1
#
_cell.length_a   1.000
_cell.length_b   1.000
_cell.length_c   1.000
_cell.angle_alpha   90.00
_cell.angle_beta   90.00
_cell.angle_gamma   90.00
#
_symmetry.space_group_name_H-M   'P 1'
#
loop_
_entity.id
_entity.type
_entity.pdbx_description
1 polymer ?
#
loop_
_entity_poly.entity_id
_entity_poly.type
_entity_poly.pdbx_seq_one_letter_code
_entity_poly.pdbx_strand_id
1 'polypeptide(L)'
;MFGSDAVLTALIATTALICLVVMVARGVALKPSRDRDPIRRFSHDELIEVVSRAGGRCEHHDFLGRRCEATTGLHADHVHPHSKGGQTSLANAAALCAWHNMKKGARVPYDWEIQRLEARRVGYFPPGVPRGIVRRGSRSQHTA
;
A
#
# COMPACT_ATOMS: atom_id res chain seq x y z
N MET A 1 -14.71 -49.31 31.67
CA MET A 1 -15.05 -49.12 30.24
C MET A 1 -15.63 -47.72 30.11
N PHE A 2 -14.85 -46.75 29.65
CA PHE A 2 -15.40 -45.42 29.35
C PHE A 2 -16.30 -45.57 28.12
N GLY A 3 -17.58 -45.21 28.23
CA GLY A 3 -18.53 -45.34 27.12
C GLY A 3 -18.04 -44.57 25.90
N SER A 4 -18.22 -45.14 24.71
CA SER A 4 -17.92 -44.50 23.42
C SER A 4 -18.45 -43.07 23.31
N ASP A 5 -19.56 -42.80 23.99
CA ASP A 5 -20.24 -41.51 24.04
C ASP A 5 -19.43 -40.45 24.82
N ALA A 6 -18.71 -40.86 25.88
CA ALA A 6 -17.83 -39.98 26.64
C ALA A 6 -16.58 -39.58 25.83
N VAL A 7 -16.06 -40.51 25.02
CA VAL A 7 -14.91 -40.23 24.15
C VAL A 7 -15.31 -39.32 22.99
N LEU A 8 -16.47 -39.58 22.37
CA LEU A 8 -16.98 -38.76 21.26
C LEU A 8 -17.32 -37.34 21.71
N THR A 9 -17.97 -37.19 22.88
CA THR A 9 -18.28 -35.86 23.44
C THR A 9 -17.02 -35.07 23.79
N ALA A 10 -15.99 -35.71 24.35
CA ALA A 10 -14.70 -35.07 24.63
C ALA A 10 -13.99 -34.59 23.35
N LEU A 11 -14.04 -35.36 22.26
CA LEU A 11 -13.45 -34.97 20.98
C LEU A 11 -14.18 -33.79 20.32
N ILE A 12 -15.51 -33.77 20.38
CA ILE A 12 -16.32 -32.64 19.86
C ILE A 12 -16.05 -31.37 20.69
N ALA A 13 -15.99 -31.49 22.03
CA ALA A 13 -15.74 -30.34 22.90
C ALA A 13 -14.34 -29.75 22.69
N THR A 14 -13.32 -30.60 22.55
CA THR A 14 -11.93 -30.15 22.33
C THR A 14 -11.76 -29.51 20.95
N THR A 15 -12.32 -30.09 19.89
CA THR A 15 -12.27 -29.49 18.54
C THR A 15 -13.02 -28.16 18.49
N ALA A 16 -14.21 -28.06 19.11
CA ALA A 16 -14.95 -26.80 19.22
C ALA A 16 -14.16 -25.73 19.98
N LEU A 17 -13.48 -26.11 21.07
CA LEU A 17 -12.64 -25.20 21.85
C LEU A 17 -11.42 -24.71 21.03
N ILE A 18 -10.74 -25.61 20.31
CA ILE A 18 -9.62 -25.24 19.43
C ILE A 18 -10.11 -24.29 18.32
N CYS A 19 -11.22 -24.59 17.67
CA CYS A 19 -11.82 -23.72 16.66
C CYS A 19 -12.17 -22.35 17.22
N LEU A 20 -12.77 -22.29 18.42
CA LEU A 20 -13.09 -21.03 19.10
C LEU A 20 -11.83 -20.23 19.43
N VAL A 21 -10.80 -20.88 19.98
CA VAL A 21 -9.51 -20.25 20.29
C VAL A 21 -8.85 -19.71 19.02
N VAL A 22 -8.87 -20.47 17.92
CA VAL A 22 -8.33 -20.03 16.63
C VAL A 22 -9.14 -18.87 16.05
N MET A 23 -10.47 -18.90 16.12
CA MET A 23 -11.33 -17.79 15.66
C MET A 23 -11.12 -16.53 16.49
N VAL A 24 -11.01 -16.64 17.82
CA VAL A 24 -10.75 -15.51 18.71
C VAL A 24 -9.33 -14.97 18.51
N ALA A 25 -8.31 -15.83 18.45
CA ALA A 25 -6.93 -15.43 18.16
C ALA A 25 -6.81 -14.73 16.80
N ARG A 26 -7.50 -15.24 15.78
CA ARG A 26 -7.61 -14.57 14.47
C ARG A 26 -8.36 -13.26 14.57
N GLY A 27 -9.49 -13.18 15.28
CA GLY A 27 -10.27 -11.95 15.45
C GLY A 27 -9.50 -10.85 16.19
N VAL A 28 -8.72 -11.20 17.21
CA VAL A 28 -7.85 -10.29 17.96
C VAL A 28 -6.65 -9.87 17.10
N ALA A 29 -6.00 -10.80 16.39
CA ALA A 29 -4.87 -10.50 15.49
C ALA A 29 -5.29 -9.70 14.24
N LEU A 30 -6.55 -9.83 13.80
CA LEU A 30 -7.09 -9.12 12.65
C LEU A 30 -7.53 -7.70 12.96
N LYS A 31 -7.52 -7.23 14.20
CA LYS A 31 -7.92 -5.85 14.51
C LYS A 31 -6.80 -4.91 14.08
N PRO A 32 -6.82 -4.32 12.88
CA PRO A 32 -5.76 -3.43 12.47
C PRO A 32 -6.12 -2.12 13.16
N SER A 33 -5.49 -1.84 14.30
CA SER A 33 -5.33 -0.47 14.72
C SER A 33 -4.56 0.22 13.60
N ARG A 34 -5.27 0.98 12.78
CA ARG A 34 -4.66 1.83 11.77
C ARG A 34 -5.29 3.18 11.97
N ASP A 35 -4.58 4.01 12.71
CA ASP A 35 -4.64 5.45 12.58
C ASP A 35 -4.39 5.75 11.09
N ARG A 36 -5.49 5.78 10.34
CA ARG A 36 -5.46 6.12 8.92
C ARG A 36 -5.23 7.61 8.91
N ASP A 37 -4.37 8.06 8.01
CA ASP A 37 -4.20 9.48 7.78
C ASP A 37 -5.59 10.12 7.59
N PRO A 38 -6.01 11.10 8.40
CA PRO A 38 -7.31 11.73 8.22
C PRO A 38 -7.45 12.36 6.83
N ILE A 39 -6.33 12.70 6.20
CA ILE A 39 -6.27 13.26 4.86
C ILE A 39 -5.99 12.14 3.88
N ARG A 40 -6.93 11.90 2.98
CA ARG A 40 -6.77 10.94 1.88
C ARG A 40 -6.30 11.59 0.58
N ARG A 41 -6.73 12.82 0.30
CA ARG A 41 -6.47 13.47 -0.99
C ARG A 41 -5.23 14.34 -0.88
N PHE A 42 -4.34 14.21 -1.85
CA PHE A 42 -3.28 15.17 -2.09
C PHE A 42 -3.90 16.53 -2.43
N SER A 43 -3.26 17.62 -1.98
CA SER A 43 -3.62 18.97 -2.41
C SER A 43 -3.28 19.18 -3.90
N HIS A 44 -3.71 20.31 -4.46
CA HIS A 44 -3.35 20.67 -5.82
C HIS A 44 -1.83 20.87 -5.98
N ASP A 45 -1.19 21.54 -5.02
CA ASP A 45 0.25 21.78 -5.04
C ASP A 45 1.03 20.47 -4.90
N GLU A 46 0.57 19.55 -4.06
CA GLU A 46 1.17 18.21 -3.93
C GLU A 46 1.02 17.41 -5.23
N LEU A 47 -0.12 17.52 -5.92
CA LEU A 47 -0.32 16.90 -7.23
C LEU A 47 0.69 17.44 -8.25
N ILE A 48 0.84 18.77 -8.33
CA ILE A 48 1.81 19.41 -9.23
C ILE A 48 3.22 18.92 -8.92
N GLU A 49 3.60 18.88 -7.64
CA GLU A 49 4.92 18.43 -7.20
C GLU A 49 5.17 16.96 -7.54
N VAL A 50 4.21 16.07 -7.29
CA VAL A 50 4.32 14.64 -7.64
C VAL A 50 4.50 14.45 -9.15
N VAL A 51 3.73 15.17 -9.96
CA VAL A 51 3.83 15.12 -11.42
C VAL A 51 5.18 15.69 -11.90
N SER A 52 5.63 16.80 -11.30
CA SER A 52 6.92 17.44 -11.59
C SER A 52 8.09 16.49 -11.30
N ARG A 53 8.11 15.87 -10.11
CA ARG A 53 9.12 14.85 -9.73
C ARG A 53 9.15 13.69 -10.71
N ALA A 54 7.99 13.27 -11.21
CA ALA A 54 7.89 12.21 -12.18
C ALA A 54 8.29 12.64 -13.61
N GLY A 55 8.68 13.91 -13.84
CA GLY A 55 9.00 14.42 -15.18
C GLY A 55 7.77 14.51 -16.08
N GLY A 56 6.59 14.78 -15.51
CA GLY A 56 5.34 14.96 -16.27
C GLY A 56 4.80 13.69 -16.93
N ARG A 57 5.21 12.49 -16.49
CA ARG A 57 4.86 11.22 -17.11
C ARG A 57 4.41 10.18 -16.08
N CYS A 58 3.51 9.29 -16.46
CA CYS A 58 3.08 8.16 -15.63
C CYS A 58 4.26 7.30 -15.18
N GLU A 59 4.33 6.94 -13.90
CA GLU A 59 5.40 6.11 -13.31
C GLU A 59 5.16 4.60 -13.46
N HIS A 60 4.02 4.18 -14.00
CA HIS A 60 3.80 2.77 -14.29
C HIS A 60 4.75 2.28 -15.37
N HIS A 61 5.18 1.03 -15.23
CA HIS A 61 5.98 0.34 -16.22
C HIS A 61 5.39 -1.04 -16.48
N ASP A 62 5.41 -1.45 -17.74
CA ASP A 62 4.96 -2.78 -18.13
C ASP A 62 5.94 -3.89 -17.68
N PHE A 63 5.59 -5.14 -18.02
CA PHE A 63 6.41 -6.31 -17.69
C PHE A 63 7.77 -6.31 -18.41
N LEU A 64 7.90 -5.61 -19.54
CA LEU A 64 9.16 -5.41 -20.26
C LEU A 64 9.98 -4.25 -19.68
N GLY A 65 9.45 -3.55 -18.68
CA GLY A 65 10.10 -2.42 -18.05
C GLY A 65 10.00 -1.11 -18.84
N ARG A 66 9.12 -1.02 -19.84
CA ARG A 66 8.84 0.24 -20.54
C ARG A 66 7.91 1.10 -19.72
N ARG A 67 8.24 2.38 -19.59
CA ARG A 67 7.43 3.36 -18.86
C ARG A 67 6.21 3.77 -19.67
N CYS A 68 5.05 3.86 -19.05
CA CYS A 68 3.82 4.34 -19.67
C CYS A 68 4.03 5.75 -20.25
N GLU A 69 3.58 5.98 -21.48
CA GLU A 69 3.80 7.23 -22.24
C GLU A 69 2.84 8.37 -21.87
N ALA A 70 1.82 8.10 -21.05
CA ALA A 70 0.82 9.10 -20.70
C ALA A 70 1.45 10.28 -19.94
N THR A 71 1.22 11.49 -20.45
CA THR A 71 1.67 12.76 -19.88
C THR A 71 0.51 13.66 -19.44
N THR A 72 -0.73 13.33 -19.81
CA THR A 72 -1.95 14.05 -19.46
C THR A 72 -2.87 13.21 -18.58
N GLY A 73 -3.78 13.86 -17.85
CA GLY A 73 -4.70 13.15 -16.95
C GLY A 73 -3.97 12.36 -15.86
N LEU A 74 -2.87 12.91 -15.35
CA LEU A 74 -2.08 12.31 -14.29
C LEU A 74 -2.71 12.64 -12.92
N HIS A 75 -2.65 11.65 -12.04
CA HIS A 75 -3.12 11.73 -10.68
C HIS A 75 -1.97 11.38 -9.72
N ALA A 76 -1.96 11.99 -8.55
CA ALA A 76 -1.14 11.54 -7.43
C ALA A 76 -1.87 10.39 -6.74
N ASP A 77 -1.28 9.21 -6.77
CA ASP A 77 -1.80 8.00 -6.12
C ASP A 77 -0.82 7.50 -5.05
N HIS A 78 -1.35 6.85 -4.01
CA HIS A 78 -0.51 6.30 -2.95
C HIS A 78 0.13 4.99 -3.40
N VAL A 79 1.46 4.90 -3.39
CA VAL A 79 2.18 3.64 -3.62
C VAL A 79 1.73 2.59 -2.60
N HIS A 80 1.78 2.90 -1.31
CA HIS A 80 1.11 2.13 -0.26
C HIS A 80 -0.30 2.67 -0.03
N PRO A 81 -1.38 1.90 -0.32
CA PRO A 81 -2.74 2.40 -0.30
C PRO A 81 -3.17 3.03 1.03
N HIS A 82 -3.83 4.19 0.96
CA HIS A 82 -4.42 4.87 2.12
C HIS A 82 -5.33 3.95 2.96
N SER A 83 -6.19 3.16 2.28
CA SER A 83 -7.08 2.18 2.92
C SER A 83 -6.36 1.07 3.67
N LYS A 84 -5.05 0.89 3.46
CA LYS A 84 -4.17 -0.06 4.15
C LYS A 84 -3.18 0.63 5.11
N GLY A 85 -3.49 1.87 5.50
CA GLY A 85 -2.69 2.68 6.43
C GLY A 85 -1.55 3.46 5.78
N GLY A 86 -1.62 3.70 4.46
CA GLY A 86 -0.68 4.57 3.77
C GLY A 86 -0.95 6.03 4.05
N GLN A 87 0.10 6.81 4.16
CA GLN A 87 -0.01 8.25 4.43
C GLN A 87 -0.02 9.05 3.15
N THR A 88 -0.73 10.17 3.19
CA THR A 88 -0.74 11.18 2.14
C THR A 88 0.49 12.06 2.33
N SER A 89 1.59 11.64 1.70
CA SER A 89 2.87 12.34 1.68
C SER A 89 3.52 12.18 0.31
N LEU A 90 4.40 13.12 -0.06
CA LEU A 90 5.11 13.07 -1.34
C LEU A 90 5.99 11.82 -1.49
N ALA A 91 6.54 11.29 -0.40
CA ALA A 91 7.31 10.05 -0.43
C ALA A 91 6.46 8.80 -0.73
N ASN A 92 5.19 8.79 -0.31
CA ASN A 92 4.26 7.70 -0.63
C ASN A 92 3.49 7.95 -1.93
N ALA A 93 3.73 9.05 -2.64
CA ALA A 93 3.00 9.40 -3.84
C ALA A 93 3.68 8.87 -5.11
N ALA A 94 2.88 8.57 -6.12
CA ALA A 94 3.33 8.31 -7.48
C ALA A 94 2.40 8.97 -8.50
N ALA A 95 2.96 9.45 -9.61
CA ALA A 95 2.18 10.00 -10.72
C ALA A 95 1.67 8.87 -11.60
N LEU A 96 0.35 8.67 -11.68
CA LEU A 96 -0.29 7.63 -12.51
C LEU A 96 -1.37 8.22 -13.41
N CYS A 97 -1.47 7.74 -14.65
CA CYS A 97 -2.64 8.05 -15.48
C CYS A 97 -3.89 7.34 -14.93
N ALA A 98 -5.08 7.83 -15.31
CA ALA A 98 -6.36 7.28 -14.86
C ALA A 98 -6.45 5.75 -14.98
N TRP A 99 -6.04 5.18 -16.12
CA TRP A 99 -6.08 3.72 -16.34
C TRP A 99 -5.21 2.94 -15.36
N HIS A 100 -3.94 3.35 -15.18
CA HIS A 100 -3.01 2.67 -14.29
C HIS A 100 -3.38 2.86 -12.81
N ASN A 101 -3.90 4.03 -12.45
CA ASN A 101 -4.41 4.30 -11.11
C ASN A 101 -5.57 3.34 -10.78
N MET A 102 -6.56 3.22 -11.67
CA MET A 102 -7.68 2.29 -11.51
C MET A 102 -7.21 0.84 -11.46
N LYS A 103 -6.30 0.43 -12.37
CA LYS A 103 -5.76 -0.93 -12.41
C LYS A 103 -4.99 -1.30 -11.14
N LYS A 104 -4.25 -0.37 -10.55
CA LYS A 104 -3.52 -0.59 -9.29
C LYS A 104 -4.48 -0.80 -8.12
N GLY A 105 -5.51 0.05 -8.01
CA GLY A 105 -6.47 0.02 -6.92
C GLY A 105 -5.80 0.05 -5.53
N ALA A 106 -6.33 -0.76 -4.61
CA ALA A 106 -5.85 -0.85 -3.23
C ALA A 106 -4.83 -1.99 -3.00
N ARG A 107 -4.11 -2.41 -4.05
CA ARG A 107 -3.07 -3.43 -3.93
C ARG A 107 -1.86 -2.88 -3.15
N VAL A 108 -1.44 -3.62 -2.14
CA VAL A 108 -0.19 -3.32 -1.43
C VAL A 108 0.97 -3.86 -2.28
N PRO A 109 1.96 -3.03 -2.67
CA PRO A 109 3.12 -3.50 -3.39
C PRO A 109 4.03 -4.32 -2.47
N TYR A 110 4.72 -5.31 -3.03
CA TYR A 110 5.81 -6.01 -2.36
C TYR A 110 7.04 -5.11 -2.23
N ASP A 111 7.98 -5.48 -1.36
CA ASP A 111 9.20 -4.67 -1.12
C ASP A 111 10.06 -4.55 -2.39
N TRP A 112 10.17 -5.62 -3.17
CA TRP A 112 10.92 -5.61 -4.43
C TRP A 112 10.29 -4.69 -5.49
N GLU A 113 8.96 -4.48 -5.46
CA GLU A 113 8.28 -3.55 -6.37
C GLU A 113 8.61 -2.10 -6.00
N ILE A 114 8.68 -1.82 -4.71
CA ILE A 114 9.10 -0.52 -4.19
C ILE A 114 10.54 -0.25 -4.58
N GLN A 115 11.48 -1.15 -4.28
CA GLN A 115 12.89 -1.00 -4.63
C GLN A 115 13.08 -0.82 -6.14
N ARG A 116 12.32 -1.55 -6.96
CA ARG A 116 12.34 -1.40 -8.42
C ARG A 116 11.83 -0.02 -8.86
N LEU A 117 10.77 0.51 -8.24
CA LEU A 117 10.26 1.84 -8.54
C LEU A 117 11.27 2.92 -8.11
N GLU A 118 11.84 2.82 -6.92
CA GLU A 118 12.90 3.72 -6.42
C GLU A 118 14.13 3.73 -7.34
N ALA A 119 14.57 2.57 -7.80
CA ALA A 119 15.66 2.45 -8.76
C ALA A 119 15.32 3.09 -10.12
N ARG A 120 14.07 2.97 -10.59
CA ARG A 120 13.64 3.60 -11.85
C ARG A 120 13.58 5.13 -11.74
N ARG A 121 13.19 5.65 -10.59
CA ARG A 121 13.19 7.10 -10.31
C ARG A 121 14.56 7.73 -10.47
N VAL A 122 15.66 6.97 -10.38
CA VAL A 122 17.02 7.46 -10.70
C VAL A 122 17.08 8.11 -12.08
N GLY A 123 16.35 7.59 -13.06
CA GLY A 123 16.43 8.07 -14.44
C GLY A 123 15.56 9.27 -14.77
N TYR A 124 14.65 9.70 -13.88
CA TYR A 124 13.69 10.76 -14.20
C TYR A 124 13.29 11.68 -13.05
N PHE A 125 13.68 11.40 -11.80
CA PHE A 125 13.51 12.37 -10.72
C PHE A 125 14.57 13.48 -10.81
N PRO A 126 14.22 14.73 -10.48
CA PRO A 126 15.20 15.81 -10.40
C PRO A 126 16.32 15.49 -9.39
N PRO A 127 17.57 15.94 -9.66
CA PRO A 127 18.67 15.80 -8.71
C PRO A 127 18.34 16.40 -7.34
N GLY A 128 18.75 15.74 -6.26
CA GLY A 128 18.50 16.19 -4.89
C GLY A 128 17.12 15.83 -4.32
N VAL A 129 16.16 15.41 -5.15
CA VAL A 129 14.84 14.98 -4.67
C VAL A 129 14.90 13.55 -4.12
N PRO A 130 14.38 13.29 -2.89
CA PRO A 130 14.29 11.94 -2.36
C PRO A 130 13.43 11.02 -3.23
N ARG A 131 13.96 9.84 -3.53
CA ARG A 131 13.28 8.81 -4.36
C ARG A 131 12.59 7.74 -3.52
N GLY A 132 13.02 7.60 -2.27
CA GLY A 132 12.60 6.57 -1.33
C GLY A 132 11.11 6.66 -1.01
N ILE A 133 10.48 5.50 -0.89
CA ILE A 133 9.05 5.37 -0.66
C ILE A 133 8.80 5.01 0.79
N VAL A 134 8.09 5.90 1.47
CA VAL A 134 7.74 5.72 2.88
C VAL A 134 6.30 5.24 2.96
N ARG A 135 6.12 3.95 3.32
CA ARG A 135 4.77 3.35 3.45
C ARG A 135 3.96 3.97 4.59
N ARG A 136 4.61 4.29 5.71
CA ARG A 136 4.04 4.85 6.95
C ARG A 136 5.08 5.81 7.57
N GLY A 137 4.68 7.00 8.01
CA GLY A 137 5.59 8.07 8.46
C GLY A 137 4.89 9.21 9.21
N SER A 138 5.24 10.47 8.98
CA SER A 138 4.34 11.61 9.23
C SER A 138 4.48 12.61 8.10
N ARG A 139 3.41 13.35 7.78
CA ARG A 139 3.41 14.36 6.69
C ARG A 139 4.51 15.42 6.85
N SER A 140 4.85 15.76 8.10
CA SER A 140 5.88 16.74 8.47
C SER A 140 7.33 16.33 8.19
N GLN A 141 7.61 15.05 7.90
CA GLN A 141 8.99 14.58 7.71
C GLN A 141 9.52 14.78 6.27
N HIS A 142 8.70 15.30 5.34
CA HIS A 142 9.00 15.22 3.90
C HIS A 142 8.72 16.51 3.11
N THR A 143 8.46 17.62 3.80
CA THR A 143 8.56 18.97 3.22
C THR A 143 10.04 19.34 3.18
N ALA A 144 10.67 19.10 2.04
CA ALA A 144 11.95 19.71 1.67
C ALA A 144 11.67 20.78 0.62
#